data_AF-A0A9C6DX54-F1
#
_entry.id   AF-A0A9C6DX54-F1
#
_cell.length_a   1.000
_cell.length_b   1.000
_cell.length_c   1.000
_cell.angle_alpha   90.00
_cell.angle_beta   90.00
_cell.angle_gamma   90.00
#
_symmetry.space_group_name_H-M   'P 1'
#
loop_
_entity.id
_entity.type
_entity.pdbx_description
1 polymer ?
#
loop_
_entity_poly.entity_id
_entity_poly.type
_entity_poly.pdbx_seq_one_letter_code
_entity_poly.pdbx_strand_id
1 'polypeptide(L)'
;FPINLGITIEMCAGIVDKNKSRGEIAREEILEEDLEEVDLQVQEVLQVKSYRSGVGTQGSKQIMYYCEVTDDQKKFLGGGTVDEIIDVVEYSVEEAREMVN
;
A
#
# COMPACT_ATOMS: atom_id res chain seq x y z
N PHE A 1 -10.88 21.98 -14.71
CA PHE A 1 -11.17 20.54 -14.83
C PHE A 1 -11.62 20.02 -13.47
N PRO A 2 -12.58 19.09 -13.37
CA PRO A 2 -13.10 18.62 -12.08
C PRO A 2 -12.08 17.72 -11.35
N ILE A 3 -12.04 17.79 -10.01
CA ILE A 3 -11.03 17.13 -9.17
C ILE A 3 -11.07 15.60 -9.27
N ASN A 4 -12.25 15.04 -9.52
CA ASN A 4 -12.48 13.60 -9.61
C ASN A 4 -11.72 12.92 -10.76
N LEU A 5 -11.24 13.67 -11.76
CA LEU A 5 -10.42 13.11 -12.84
C LEU A 5 -8.97 12.82 -12.41
N GLY A 6 -8.54 13.36 -11.28
CA GLY A 6 -7.20 13.16 -10.73
C GLY A 6 -7.12 12.10 -9.63
N ILE A 7 -8.24 11.48 -9.28
CA ILE A 7 -8.29 10.44 -8.25
C ILE A 7 -7.95 9.10 -8.92
N THR A 8 -6.96 8.41 -8.37
CA THR A 8 -6.49 7.10 -8.84
C THR A 8 -6.78 6.03 -7.79
N ILE A 9 -6.93 4.79 -8.25
CA ILE A 9 -6.90 3.61 -7.38
C ILE A 9 -5.48 3.05 -7.46
N GLU A 10 -4.83 2.93 -6.32
CA GLU A 10 -3.44 2.52 -6.20
C GLU A 10 -3.31 1.46 -5.11
N MET A 11 -2.19 0.74 -5.10
CA MET A 11 -1.81 -0.07 -3.94
C MET A 11 -1.08 0.82 -2.94
N CYS A 12 -1.22 0.55 -1.64
CA CYS A 12 -0.39 1.17 -0.61
C CYS A 12 1.10 1.08 -0.96
N ALA A 13 1.80 2.20 -0.85
CA ALA A 13 3.19 2.32 -1.27
C ALA A 13 3.90 3.53 -0.68
N GLY A 14 5.07 3.29 -0.08
CA GLY A 14 5.97 4.35 0.37
C GLY A 14 7.38 4.28 -0.19
N ILE A 15 8.14 5.36 0.04
CA ILE A 15 9.54 5.48 -0.40
C ILE A 15 10.46 4.77 0.60
N VAL A 16 11.52 4.13 0.09
CA VAL A 16 12.59 3.59 0.95
C VAL A 16 13.56 4.71 1.35
N ASP A 17 13.21 5.47 2.39
CA ASP A 17 13.95 6.64 2.87
C ASP A 17 14.43 6.52 4.33
N LYS A 18 13.97 5.50 5.06
CA LYS A 18 14.33 5.21 6.46
C LYS A 18 15.45 4.16 6.54
N ASN A 19 16.24 4.18 7.62
CA ASN A 19 17.23 3.15 7.93
C ASN A 19 16.56 1.91 8.57
N LYS A 20 15.71 1.24 7.80
CA LYS A 20 14.94 0.04 8.20
C LYS A 20 14.99 -1.00 7.09
N SER A 21 14.65 -2.25 7.40
CA SER A 21 14.45 -3.25 6.37
C SER A 21 13.26 -2.88 5.48
N ARG A 22 13.25 -3.38 4.24
CA ARG A 22 12.15 -3.10 3.30
C ARG A 22 10.80 -3.64 3.77
N GLY A 23 10.80 -4.75 4.52
CA GLY A 23 9.58 -5.29 5.13
C GLY A 23 9.08 -4.42 6.28
N GLU A 24 9.98 -3.86 7.10
CA GLU A 24 9.60 -2.89 8.14
C GLU A 24 9.02 -1.61 7.53
N ILE A 25 9.60 -1.11 6.43
CA ILE A 25 9.06 0.06 5.72
C ILE A 25 7.68 -0.28 5.15
N ALA A 26 7.54 -1.37 4.38
CA ALA A 26 6.24 -1.76 3.84
C ALA A 26 5.17 -1.94 4.93
N ARG A 27 5.54 -2.53 6.08
CA ARG A 27 4.66 -2.62 7.25
C ARG A 27 4.24 -1.25 7.78
N GLU A 28 5.16 -0.29 7.86
CA GLU A 28 4.86 1.07 8.32
C GLU A 28 3.86 1.77 7.40
N GLU A 29 4.08 1.69 6.10
CA GLU A 29 3.15 2.29 5.11
C GLU A 29 1.76 1.65 5.19
N ILE A 30 1.66 0.31 5.34
CA ILE A 30 0.36 -0.37 5.55
C ILE A 30 -0.36 0.16 6.79
N LEU A 31 0.37 0.38 7.88
CA LEU A 31 -0.22 0.88 9.13
C LEU A 31 -0.63 2.35 9.07
N GLU A 32 -0.07 3.11 8.14
CA GLU A 32 -0.30 4.54 7.94
C GLU A 32 -1.42 4.79 6.92
N GLU A 33 -1.34 4.11 5.77
CA GLU A 33 -2.24 4.33 4.64
C GLU A 33 -3.54 3.51 4.75
N ASP A 34 -3.47 2.25 5.22
CA ASP A 34 -4.62 1.33 5.16
C ASP A 34 -5.21 0.97 6.53
N LEU A 35 -4.35 0.71 7.53
CA LEU A 35 -4.71 -0.05 8.73
C LEU A 35 -4.06 0.51 10.01
N GLU A 36 -4.65 1.54 10.60
CA GLU A 36 -4.10 2.14 11.81
C GLU A 36 -4.33 1.27 13.07
N GLU A 37 -3.31 1.21 13.95
CA GLU A 37 -3.24 0.42 15.21
C GLU A 37 -3.43 -1.11 15.11
N VAL A 38 -2.91 -1.73 14.05
CA VAL A 38 -2.93 -3.19 13.89
C VAL A 38 -1.69 -3.86 14.46
N ASP A 39 -1.87 -5.00 15.14
CA ASP A 39 -0.77 -5.91 15.49
C ASP A 39 -0.38 -6.75 14.27
N LEU A 40 0.16 -6.08 13.25
CA LEU A 40 0.79 -6.69 12.10
C LEU A 40 2.27 -6.84 12.41
N GLN A 41 2.85 -8.02 12.24
CA GLN A 41 4.28 -8.25 12.46
C GLN A 41 5.05 -8.28 11.14
N VAL A 42 6.33 -7.88 11.15
CA VAL A 42 7.13 -7.74 9.92
C VAL A 42 7.23 -9.05 9.13
N GLN A 43 7.27 -10.20 9.81
CA GLN A 43 7.32 -11.50 9.16
C GLN A 43 6.02 -11.91 8.45
N GLU A 44 4.91 -11.23 8.73
CA GLU A 44 3.61 -11.41 8.05
C GLU A 44 3.54 -10.59 6.75
N VAL A 45 4.50 -9.68 6.53
CA VAL A 45 4.64 -8.89 5.31
C VAL A 45 5.56 -9.62 4.32
N LEU A 46 4.94 -10.42 3.46
CA LEU A 46 5.60 -11.36 2.56
C LEU A 46 5.97 -10.71 1.23
N GLN A 47 7.22 -10.82 0.82
CA GLN A 47 7.66 -10.29 -0.47
C GLN A 47 7.09 -11.12 -1.63
N VAL A 48 6.34 -10.48 -2.54
CA VAL A 48 5.77 -11.11 -3.73
C VAL A 48 6.73 -11.02 -4.91
N LYS A 49 7.19 -9.82 -5.23
CA LYS A 49 8.00 -9.58 -6.44
C LYS A 49 8.86 -8.33 -6.31
N SER A 50 9.99 -8.30 -7.00
CA SER A 50 10.74 -7.07 -7.24
C SER A 50 10.89 -6.82 -8.74
N TYR A 51 10.73 -5.55 -9.15
CA TYR A 51 10.79 -5.14 -10.55
C TYR A 51 11.30 -3.70 -10.68
N ARG A 52 11.55 -3.28 -11.92
CA ARG A 52 11.96 -1.92 -12.27
C ARG A 52 10.77 -1.21 -12.91
N SER A 53 10.32 -0.11 -12.30
CA SER A 53 9.27 0.75 -12.83
C SER A 53 9.87 1.91 -13.61
N GLY A 54 9.16 2.41 -14.63
CA GLY A 54 9.59 3.57 -15.43
C GLY A 54 10.95 3.35 -16.13
N VAL A 55 11.17 2.20 -16.77
CA VAL A 55 12.46 1.81 -17.37
C VAL A 55 12.97 2.72 -18.49
N GLY A 56 12.13 3.62 -19.03
CA GLY A 56 12.52 4.66 -19.98
C GLY A 56 12.86 6.02 -19.36
N THR A 57 12.68 6.18 -18.04
CA THR A 57 12.86 7.45 -17.33
C THR A 57 13.78 7.28 -16.13
N GLN A 58 13.28 6.66 -15.06
CA GLN A 58 13.97 6.58 -13.77
C GLN A 58 14.48 5.18 -13.44
N GLY A 59 13.78 4.13 -13.89
CA GLY A 59 14.15 2.75 -13.58
C GLY A 59 14.12 2.43 -12.08
N SER A 60 13.21 3.05 -11.33
CA SER A 60 13.09 2.89 -9.88
C SER A 60 12.82 1.43 -9.50
N LYS A 61 13.53 0.91 -8.50
CA LYS A 61 13.30 -0.45 -8.00
C LYS A 61 12.06 -0.44 -7.11
N GLN A 62 11.07 -1.21 -7.50
CA GLN A 62 9.85 -1.45 -6.73
C GLN A 62 9.89 -2.86 -6.15
N ILE A 63 9.36 -3.02 -4.94
CA ILE A 63 9.25 -4.31 -4.24
C ILE A 63 7.85 -4.41 -3.69
N MET A 64 7.09 -5.37 -4.21
CA MET A 64 5.71 -5.62 -3.85
C MET A 64 5.65 -6.62 -2.71
N TYR A 65 4.83 -6.32 -1.73
CA TYR A 65 4.56 -7.15 -0.55
C TYR A 65 3.09 -7.54 -0.49
N TYR A 66 2.80 -8.54 0.34
CA TYR A 66 1.46 -9.04 0.63
C TYR A 66 1.38 -9.37 2.12
N CYS A 67 0.24 -9.06 2.73
CA CYS A 67 -0.12 -9.52 4.07
C CYS A 67 -1.61 -9.88 4.09
N GLU A 68 -1.99 -10.78 5.00
CA GLU A 68 -3.38 -11.10 5.29
C GLU A 68 -3.81 -10.35 6.53
N VAL A 69 -5.03 -9.81 6.50
CA VAL A 69 -5.64 -9.12 7.64
C VAL A 69 -7.09 -9.54 7.80
N THR A 70 -7.59 -9.46 9.02
CA THR A 70 -9.00 -9.71 9.36
C THR A 70 -9.67 -8.43 9.82
N ASP A 71 -11.01 -8.42 9.85
CA ASP A 71 -11.75 -7.26 10.36
C ASP A 71 -11.50 -7.00 11.86
N ASP A 72 -11.16 -8.03 12.63
CA ASP A 72 -10.78 -7.88 14.05
C ASP A 72 -9.47 -7.10 14.23
N GLN A 73 -8.65 -7.06 13.18
CA GLN A 73 -7.42 -6.27 13.16
C GLN A 73 -7.69 -4.79 12.84
N LYS A 74 -8.76 -4.45 12.11
CA LYS A 74 -9.12 -3.06 11.74
C LYS A 74 -9.71 -2.30 12.93
N LYS A 75 -8.86 -1.66 13.72
CA LYS A 75 -9.32 -0.83 14.85
C LYS A 75 -9.63 0.61 14.44
N PHE A 76 -8.91 1.12 13.46
CA PHE A 76 -9.05 2.48 12.94
C PHE A 76 -8.97 2.47 11.41
N LEU A 77 -9.61 3.45 10.80
CA LEU A 77 -9.49 3.70 9.36
C LEU A 77 -8.10 4.29 9.13
N GLY A 78 -7.32 3.70 8.21
CA GLY A 78 -6.14 4.36 7.67
C GLY A 78 -6.51 5.64 6.92
N GLY A 79 -5.57 6.18 6.15
CA GLY A 79 -5.80 7.37 5.33
C GLY A 79 -4.59 8.24 5.10
N GLY A 80 -3.41 7.76 5.49
CA GLY A 80 -2.15 8.49 5.38
C GLY A 80 -1.93 9.48 6.51
N THR A 81 -1.00 10.41 6.29
CA THR A 81 -0.62 11.44 7.26
C THR A 81 -1.34 12.77 7.04
N VAL A 82 -0.88 13.85 7.70
CA VAL A 82 -1.40 15.20 7.45
C VAL A 82 -1.11 15.71 6.03
N ASP A 83 -0.09 15.15 5.38
CA ASP A 83 0.36 15.54 4.04
C ASP A 83 -0.15 14.58 2.94
N GLU A 84 -0.89 13.53 3.33
CA GLU A 84 -1.50 12.54 2.44
C GLU A 84 -3.00 12.52 2.66
N ILE A 85 -3.76 12.40 1.57
CA ILE A 85 -5.22 12.31 1.64
C ILE A 85 -5.60 11.06 0.87
N ILE A 86 -5.80 9.97 1.60
CA ILE A 86 -6.03 8.64 1.05
C ILE A 86 -7.40 8.15 1.54
N ASP A 87 -8.22 7.69 0.60
CA ASP A 87 -9.46 6.98 0.92
C ASP A 87 -9.19 5.47 0.82
N VAL A 88 -9.30 4.76 1.93
CA VAL A 88 -9.18 3.30 1.95
C VAL A 88 -10.43 2.69 1.30
N VAL A 89 -10.22 1.83 0.31
CA VAL A 89 -11.28 1.14 -0.43
C VAL A 89 -11.11 -0.36 -0.34
N GLU A 90 -12.22 -1.05 -0.08
CA GLU A 90 -12.24 -2.51 0.00
C GLU A 90 -12.96 -3.10 -1.21
N TYR A 91 -12.29 -4.02 -1.90
CA TYR A 91 -12.84 -4.74 -3.04
C TYR A 91 -12.80 -6.24 -2.79
N SER A 92 -13.84 -6.94 -3.21
CA SER A 92 -13.76 -8.39 -3.38
C SER A 92 -12.68 -8.75 -4.41
N VAL A 93 -12.18 -9.98 -4.34
CA VAL A 93 -11.16 -10.47 -5.28
C VAL A 93 -11.70 -10.42 -6.72
N GLU A 94 -13.00 -10.66 -6.90
CA GLU A 94 -13.69 -10.59 -8.18
C GLU A 94 -13.72 -9.14 -8.72
N GLU A 95 -14.12 -8.15 -7.93
CA GLU A 95 -14.10 -6.74 -8.33
C GLU A 95 -12.67 -6.27 -8.67
N ALA A 96 -11.68 -6.65 -7.86
CA ALA A 96 -10.28 -6.31 -8.13
C ALA A 96 -9.76 -6.91 -9.44
N ARG A 97 -10.18 -8.14 -9.78
CA ARG A 97 -9.85 -8.75 -11.08
C ARG A 97 -10.49 -8.01 -12.24
N GLU A 98 -11.73 -7.54 -12.10
CA GLU A 98 -12.42 -6.78 -13.14
C GLU A 98 -11.72 -5.45 -13.45
N MET A 99 -11.11 -4.81 -12.45
CA MET A 99 -10.39 -3.54 -12.64
C MET A 99 -9.12 -3.64 -13.50
N VAL A 100 -8.50 -4.82 -13.59
CA VAL A 100 -7.21 -5.03 -14.29
C VAL A 100 -7.35 -5.77 -15.63
N ASN A 101 -8.58 -6.10 -16.04
CA ASN A 101 -8.89 -6.73 -17.33
C ASN A 101 -9.25 -5.71 -18.41
#